data_AF-A0A940TSS0-F1
#
_entry.id   AF-A0A940TSS0-F1
#
_cell.length_a   1.000
_cell.length_b   1.000
_cell.length_c   1.000
_cell.angle_alpha   90.00
_cell.angle_beta   90.00
_cell.angle_gamma   90.00
#
_symmetry.space_group_name_H-M   'P 1'
#
loop_
_entity.id
_entity.type
_entity.pdbx_description
1 polymer ?
#
loop_
_entity_poly.entity_id
_entity_poly.type
_entity_poly.pdbx_seq_one_letter_code
_entity_poly.pdbx_strand_id
1 'polypeptide(L)'
;MVLFLPAFLSAKNPPLINFNHPRLIETRELAGLTGHPSIRIVDMRTSLSDYLKGHIPNAVYLHFENLQIPDKGIPNQAPDRICLERLLGDNLSLSNSMWVILYSEKSNPNATFLAWTLDHLGHQKVGILNGGWEKWTSERLPVTQEFPSLSPKKFFGKVIQETLAEKKWLLHRLRAKNVVILDAWETTLEGEEIRVWKKKEDLEKLLSESGVTKDKEVIVYSRAGKEASHLYFTLKYVVRFPNVRLYRGSWVDWSADRTLPIKIGMDP
;
A
#
# COMPACT_ATOMS: atom_id res chain seq x y z
N MET A 1 28.83 25.53 17.79
CA MET A 1 28.20 25.09 16.52
C MET A 1 28.62 23.65 16.28
N VAL A 2 27.81 22.67 16.69
CA VAL A 2 28.11 21.25 16.50
C VAL A 2 27.54 20.83 15.16
N LEU A 3 28.40 20.71 14.16
CA LEU A 3 28.04 20.16 12.84
C LEU A 3 27.92 18.65 12.98
N PHE A 4 26.69 18.14 13.08
CA PHE A 4 26.42 16.72 12.82
C PHE A 4 26.62 16.48 11.32
N LEU A 5 27.75 15.90 10.94
CA LEU A 5 27.91 15.29 9.62
C LEU A 5 26.97 14.08 9.56
N PRO A 6 25.97 14.04 8.66
CA PRO A 6 25.18 12.83 8.49
C PRO A 6 26.12 11.71 8.02
N ALA A 7 26.03 10.55 8.66
CA ALA A 7 26.69 9.35 8.17
C ALA A 7 26.14 9.05 6.77
N PHE A 8 26.91 9.37 5.73
CA PHE A 8 26.54 9.05 4.35
C PHE A 8 26.59 7.53 4.19
N LEU A 9 25.42 6.89 4.25
CA LEU A 9 25.28 5.48 3.90
C LEU A 9 25.58 5.30 2.40
N SER A 10 26.52 4.40 2.09
CA SER A 10 26.94 4.13 0.72
C SER A 10 25.82 3.45 -0.07
N ALA A 11 25.45 4.02 -1.21
CA ALA A 11 24.50 3.43 -2.16
C ALA A 11 24.98 2.11 -2.81
N LYS A 12 26.19 1.63 -2.49
CA LYS A 12 26.76 0.40 -3.05
C LYS A 12 26.11 -0.87 -2.50
N ASN A 13 25.54 -0.82 -1.29
CA ASN A 13 24.86 -1.96 -0.67
C ASN A 13 23.35 -1.73 -0.61
N PRO A 14 22.50 -2.78 -0.77
CA PRO A 14 21.09 -2.66 -0.51
C PRO A 14 20.86 -2.20 0.94
N PRO A 15 20.12 -1.11 1.18
CA PRO A 15 19.85 -0.63 2.55
C PRO A 15 19.01 -1.59 3.37
N LEU A 16 18.30 -2.50 2.72
CA LEU A 16 17.34 -3.40 3.34
C LEU A 16 17.66 -4.84 2.95
N ILE A 17 17.79 -5.70 3.97
CA ILE A 17 18.03 -7.12 3.82
C ILE A 17 16.69 -7.83 3.55
N ASN A 18 16.71 -8.91 2.76
CA ASN A 18 15.55 -9.77 2.45
C ASN A 18 14.37 -9.04 1.79
N PHE A 19 14.62 -7.92 1.14
CA PHE A 19 13.58 -7.10 0.55
C PHE A 19 13.40 -7.44 -0.95
N ASN A 20 13.44 -8.74 -1.28
CA ASN A 20 13.23 -9.20 -2.65
C ASN A 20 11.76 -9.09 -3.10
N HIS A 21 10.89 -8.68 -2.19
CA HIS A 21 9.45 -8.52 -2.35
C HIS A 21 8.95 -7.43 -1.38
N PRO A 22 7.74 -6.91 -1.58
CA PRO A 22 7.13 -6.01 -0.62
C PRO A 22 6.96 -6.66 0.77
N ARG A 23 7.13 -5.87 1.84
CA ARG A 23 6.99 -6.34 3.22
C ARG A 23 6.66 -5.22 4.22
N LEU A 24 6.38 -5.62 5.46
CA LEU A 24 6.32 -4.71 6.60
C LEU A 24 7.74 -4.32 7.04
N ILE A 25 7.89 -3.06 7.48
CA ILE A 25 9.11 -2.47 8.00
C ILE A 25 8.86 -1.97 9.40
N GLU A 26 9.76 -2.30 10.32
CA GLU A 26 9.66 -1.83 11.69
C GLU A 26 10.21 -0.40 11.82
N THR A 27 9.59 0.36 12.70
CA THR A 27 9.91 1.77 13.00
C THR A 27 11.40 2.01 13.28
N ARG A 28 12.02 1.16 14.10
CA ARG A 28 13.45 1.25 14.42
C ARG A 28 14.37 0.91 13.24
N GLU A 29 13.94 -0.01 12.37
CA GLU A 29 14.68 -0.32 11.14
C GLU A 29 14.70 0.90 10.21
N LEU A 30 13.55 1.53 9.99
CA LEU A 30 13.48 2.74 9.16
C LEU A 30 14.23 3.93 9.77
N ALA A 31 14.23 4.07 11.10
CA ALA A 31 14.93 5.16 11.78
C ALA A 31 16.43 5.21 11.47
N GLY A 32 17.08 4.05 11.26
CA GLY A 32 18.49 3.97 10.85
C GLY A 32 18.74 4.28 9.37
N LEU A 33 17.69 4.48 8.57
CA LEU A 33 17.75 4.50 7.11
C LEU A 33 17.12 5.76 6.47
N THR A 34 16.58 6.68 7.26
CA THR A 34 15.85 7.86 6.74
C THR A 34 16.66 8.73 5.78
N GLY A 35 17.98 8.83 5.99
CA GLY A 35 18.91 9.56 5.13
C GLY A 35 19.50 8.76 3.97
N HIS A 36 19.13 7.48 3.78
CA HIS A 36 19.76 6.65 2.76
C HIS A 36 19.36 7.11 1.34
N PRO A 37 20.32 7.36 0.42
CA PRO A 37 20.04 7.98 -0.89
C PRO A 37 19.20 7.10 -1.83
N SER A 38 19.13 5.80 -1.58
CA SER A 38 18.31 4.85 -2.34
C SER A 38 16.91 4.61 -1.76
N ILE A 39 16.52 5.32 -0.70
CA ILE A 39 15.20 5.20 -0.07
C ILE A 39 14.40 6.48 -0.35
N ARG A 40 13.14 6.31 -0.75
CA ARG A 40 12.12 7.37 -0.74
C ARG A 40 11.07 7.02 0.30
N ILE A 41 10.91 7.87 1.29
CA ILE A 41 9.82 7.77 2.26
C ILE A 41 8.65 8.62 1.75
N VAL A 42 7.43 8.07 1.78
CA VAL A 42 6.22 8.78 1.38
C VAL A 42 5.24 8.80 2.56
N ASP A 43 4.90 10.00 3.00
CA ASP A 43 3.84 10.26 3.97
C ASP A 43 2.51 10.28 3.22
N MET A 44 1.70 9.25 3.47
CA MET A 44 0.37 9.09 2.89
C MET A 44 -0.72 9.45 3.90
N ARG A 45 -0.44 10.31 4.88
CA ARG A 45 -1.46 10.74 5.83
C ARG A 45 -2.55 11.57 5.16
N THR A 46 -3.76 11.54 5.69
CA THR A 46 -4.90 12.27 5.08
C THR A 46 -4.75 13.79 5.19
N SER A 47 -4.17 14.26 6.29
CA SER A 47 -4.09 15.68 6.61
C SER A 47 -2.73 16.26 6.23
N LEU A 48 -2.70 17.17 5.25
CA LEU A 48 -1.50 17.97 4.96
C LEU A 48 -1.07 18.77 6.18
N SER A 49 -2.01 19.25 6.99
CA SER A 49 -1.70 19.98 8.23
C SER A 49 -0.89 19.12 9.20
N ASP A 50 -1.18 17.83 9.30
CA ASP A 50 -0.45 16.94 10.20
C ASP A 50 0.96 16.62 9.69
N TYR A 51 1.16 16.57 8.37
CA TYR A 51 2.50 16.56 7.76
C TYR A 51 3.29 17.83 8.10
N LEU A 52 2.68 19.01 7.96
CA LEU A 52 3.33 20.29 8.24
C LEU A 52 3.69 20.48 9.73
N LYS A 53 2.91 19.91 10.66
CA LYS A 53 3.25 19.90 12.10
C LYS A 53 4.48 19.04 12.41
N GLY A 54 4.70 17.99 11.62
CA GLY A 54 5.86 17.12 11.72
C GLY A 54 5.69 15.82 10.96
N HIS A 55 6.76 15.32 10.37
CA HIS A 55 6.80 14.09 9.59
C HIS A 55 8.12 13.34 9.79
N ILE A 56 8.19 12.10 9.28
CA ILE A 56 9.42 11.31 9.30
C ILE A 56 10.49 12.02 8.46
N PRO A 57 11.74 12.16 8.92
CA PRO A 57 12.81 12.80 8.15
C PRO A 57 12.93 12.26 6.73
N ASN A 58 13.08 13.17 5.76
CA ASN A 58 13.18 12.88 4.32
C ASN A 58 11.90 12.26 3.67
N ALA A 59 10.77 12.24 4.40
CA ALA A 59 9.48 11.90 3.82
C ALA A 59 8.97 12.99 2.87
N VAL A 60 8.29 12.56 1.81
CA VAL A 60 7.52 13.44 0.90
C VAL A 60 6.05 13.19 1.11
N TYR A 61 5.26 14.24 1.25
CA TYR A 61 3.81 14.11 1.36
C TYR A 61 3.15 13.79 0.02
N LEU A 62 2.22 12.84 0.01
CA LEU A 62 1.33 12.59 -1.11
C LEU A 62 -0.12 12.40 -0.61
N HIS A 63 -1.00 13.32 -1.01
CA HIS A 63 -2.42 13.16 -0.74
C HIS A 63 -3.02 12.04 -1.60
N PHE A 64 -3.86 11.20 -0.98
CA PHE A 64 -4.49 10.05 -1.62
C PHE A 64 -5.23 10.37 -2.93
N GLU A 65 -5.88 11.52 -3.01
CA GLU A 65 -6.65 11.92 -4.20
C GLU A 65 -5.79 12.02 -5.47
N ASN A 66 -4.47 12.20 -5.36
CA ASN A 66 -3.58 12.20 -6.53
C ASN A 66 -3.48 10.80 -7.20
N LEU A 67 -3.97 9.74 -6.56
CA LEU A 67 -4.01 8.38 -7.09
C LEU A 67 -5.35 8.04 -7.76
N GLN A 68 -6.23 9.03 -7.90
CA GLN A 68 -7.57 8.86 -8.43
C GLN A 68 -7.95 10.04 -9.33
N ILE A 69 -8.62 9.75 -10.44
CA ILE A 69 -9.18 10.76 -11.34
C ILE A 69 -10.61 10.38 -11.72
N PRO A 70 -11.45 11.35 -12.11
CA PRO A 70 -12.65 11.04 -12.85
C PRO A 70 -12.29 10.56 -14.26
N ASP A 71 -12.93 9.49 -14.75
CA ASP A 71 -12.92 9.10 -16.17
C ASP A 71 -14.35 8.93 -16.65
N LYS A 72 -14.71 9.61 -17.75
CA LYS A 72 -16.07 9.63 -18.34
C LYS A 72 -17.18 9.90 -17.31
N GLY A 73 -16.91 10.77 -16.32
CA GLY A 73 -17.85 11.13 -15.26
C GLY A 73 -17.95 10.14 -14.10
N ILE A 74 -17.25 9.00 -14.16
CA ILE A 74 -17.16 8.06 -13.04
C ILE A 74 -15.99 8.49 -12.15
N PRO A 75 -16.21 8.78 -10.86
CA PRO A 75 -15.14 9.16 -9.95
C PRO A 75 -14.23 7.96 -9.61
N ASN A 76 -13.15 8.24 -8.89
CA ASN A 76 -12.27 7.23 -8.30
C ASN A 76 -11.67 6.26 -9.32
N GLN A 77 -11.39 6.67 -10.56
CA GLN A 77 -10.71 5.87 -11.58
C GLN A 77 -9.19 5.98 -11.45
N ALA A 78 -8.46 4.99 -11.93
CA ALA A 78 -7.00 5.02 -11.87
C ALA A 78 -6.49 6.01 -12.92
N PRO A 79 -5.54 6.91 -12.58
CA PRO A 79 -4.84 7.67 -13.60
C PRO A 79 -4.14 6.72 -14.58
N ASP A 80 -3.95 7.17 -15.82
CA ASP A 80 -3.19 6.38 -16.79
C ASP A 80 -1.73 6.19 -16.34
N ARG A 81 -1.05 5.23 -16.99
CA ARG A 81 0.33 4.87 -16.65
C ARG A 81 1.28 6.08 -16.70
N ILE A 82 1.13 6.96 -17.70
CA ILE A 82 2.04 8.09 -17.92
C ILE A 82 1.85 9.13 -16.80
N CYS A 83 0.61 9.39 -16.41
CA CYS A 83 0.29 10.25 -15.27
C CYS A 83 0.91 9.71 -13.97
N LEU A 84 0.79 8.39 -13.72
CA LEU A 84 1.41 7.76 -12.56
C LEU A 84 2.95 7.79 -12.63
N GLU A 85 3.56 7.56 -13.80
CA GLU A 85 5.00 7.64 -14.00
C GLU A 85 5.53 9.04 -13.67
N ARG A 86 4.83 10.10 -14.07
CA ARG A 86 5.19 11.50 -13.74
C ARG A 86 5.01 11.80 -12.26
N LEU A 87 3.89 11.39 -11.65
CA LEU A 87 3.69 11.53 -10.21
C LEU A 87 4.83 10.89 -9.43
N LEU A 88 5.17 9.64 -9.76
CA LEU A 88 6.22 8.88 -9.07
C LEU A 88 7.62 9.46 -9.35
N GLY A 89 7.95 9.68 -10.62
CA GLY A 89 9.27 10.13 -11.05
C GLY A 89 9.56 11.60 -10.73
N ASP A 90 8.69 12.49 -11.20
CA ASP A 90 8.90 13.93 -11.14
C ASP A 90 8.57 14.48 -9.75
N ASN A 91 7.41 14.11 -9.19
CA ASN A 91 6.93 14.69 -7.94
C ASN A 91 7.45 13.98 -6.69
N LEU A 92 7.64 12.65 -6.72
CA LEU A 92 8.17 11.90 -5.58
C LEU A 92 9.68 11.61 -5.68
N SER A 93 10.33 12.01 -6.78
CA SER A 93 11.77 11.76 -7.00
C SER A 93 12.09 10.26 -6.90
N LEU A 94 11.26 9.41 -7.52
CA LEU A 94 11.39 7.96 -7.49
C LEU A 94 11.99 7.43 -8.80
N SER A 95 12.92 6.48 -8.71
CA SER A 95 13.30 5.63 -9.85
C SER A 95 12.97 4.17 -9.56
N ASN A 96 12.90 3.35 -10.61
CA ASN A 96 12.64 1.90 -10.46
C ASN A 96 13.66 1.15 -9.58
N SER A 97 14.85 1.73 -9.36
CA SER A 97 15.89 1.11 -8.54
C SER A 97 15.77 1.40 -7.05
N MET A 98 15.03 2.45 -6.67
CA MET A 98 14.88 2.89 -5.28
C MET A 98 13.94 1.98 -4.49
N TRP A 99 14.06 2.04 -3.17
CA TRP A 99 13.08 1.50 -2.23
C TRP A 99 12.07 2.58 -1.88
N VAL A 100 10.80 2.21 -1.80
CA VAL A 100 9.72 3.10 -1.36
C VAL A 100 9.20 2.62 -0.02
N ILE A 101 9.31 3.46 1.01
CA ILE A 101 8.77 3.18 2.32
C ILE A 101 7.56 4.08 2.54
N LEU A 102 6.42 3.46 2.81
CA LEU A 102 5.12 4.11 2.87
C LEU A 102 4.59 4.04 4.30
N TYR A 103 4.02 5.13 4.77
CA TYR A 103 3.32 5.15 6.05
C TYR A 103 2.10 6.08 5.99
N SER A 104 1.18 5.88 6.92
CA SER A 104 -0.01 6.70 7.12
C SER A 104 -0.35 6.73 8.62
N GLU A 105 -1.45 7.38 9.00
CA GLU A 105 -1.98 7.45 10.37
C GLU A 105 -2.97 6.32 10.60
N LYS A 106 -3.07 5.81 11.84
CA LYS A 106 -4.16 4.96 12.34
C LYS A 106 -4.48 3.75 11.45
N SER A 107 -3.46 3.14 10.85
CA SER A 107 -3.61 2.06 9.85
C SER A 107 -4.51 2.43 8.66
N ASN A 108 -4.54 3.70 8.28
CA ASN A 108 -5.26 4.18 7.11
C ASN A 108 -4.69 3.52 5.83
N PRO A 109 -5.56 2.95 4.98
CA PRO A 109 -5.14 2.18 3.80
C PRO A 109 -4.52 3.03 2.67
N ASN A 110 -4.34 4.35 2.84
CA ASN A 110 -3.65 5.19 1.85
C ASN A 110 -2.27 4.61 1.47
N ALA A 111 -1.48 4.17 2.47
CA ALA A 111 -0.14 3.62 2.23
C ALA A 111 -0.19 2.29 1.45
N THR A 112 -1.11 1.39 1.81
CA THR A 112 -1.29 0.12 1.10
C THR A 112 -1.87 0.31 -0.30
N PHE A 113 -2.65 1.37 -0.53
CA PHE A 113 -3.17 1.70 -1.85
C PHE A 113 -2.05 2.15 -2.79
N LEU A 114 -1.14 3.02 -2.33
CA LEU A 114 0.05 3.35 -3.11
C LEU A 114 0.96 2.13 -3.32
N ALA A 115 1.08 1.24 -2.32
CA ALA A 115 1.81 -0.02 -2.50
C ALA A 115 1.21 -0.90 -3.60
N TRP A 116 -0.12 -1.03 -3.63
CA TRP A 116 -0.81 -1.74 -4.72
C TRP A 116 -0.59 -1.05 -6.07
N THR A 117 -0.63 0.28 -6.15
CA THR A 117 -0.34 1.03 -7.38
C THR A 117 1.09 0.74 -7.88
N LEU A 118 2.08 0.76 -6.99
CA LEU A 118 3.47 0.43 -7.33
C LEU A 118 3.62 -1.02 -7.81
N ASP A 119 2.96 -1.97 -7.14
CA ASP A 119 2.92 -3.37 -7.54
C ASP A 119 2.25 -3.56 -8.90
N HIS A 120 1.12 -2.89 -9.15
CA HIS A 120 0.46 -2.87 -10.45
C HIS A 120 1.36 -2.30 -11.55
N LEU A 121 2.28 -1.39 -11.22
CA LEU A 121 3.31 -0.87 -12.13
C LEU A 121 4.60 -1.69 -12.14
N GLY A 122 4.61 -2.87 -11.50
CA GLY A 122 5.74 -3.80 -11.50
C GLY A 122 6.87 -3.44 -10.55
N HIS A 123 6.67 -2.49 -9.64
CA HIS A 123 7.67 -2.04 -8.67
C HIS A 123 7.52 -2.77 -7.33
N GLN A 124 8.43 -3.71 -7.06
CA GLN A 124 8.37 -4.62 -5.90
C GLN A 124 9.19 -4.16 -4.68
N LYS A 125 9.95 -3.06 -4.81
CA LYS A 125 10.82 -2.54 -3.74
C LYS A 125 10.04 -1.64 -2.77
N VAL A 126 8.94 -2.15 -2.23
CA VAL A 126 7.98 -1.40 -1.40
C VAL A 126 7.87 -1.90 0.04
N GLY A 127 7.91 -0.99 1.00
CA GLY A 127 7.80 -1.28 2.43
C GLY A 127 6.65 -0.52 3.04
N ILE A 128 5.85 -1.16 3.88
CA ILE A 128 4.84 -0.48 4.70
C ILE A 128 5.38 -0.37 6.13
N LEU A 129 5.41 0.84 6.69
CA LEU A 129 5.80 1.05 8.08
C LEU A 129 4.74 0.46 9.02
N ASN A 130 5.09 -0.63 9.70
CA ASN A 130 4.19 -1.32 10.62
C ASN A 130 3.87 -0.40 11.82
N GLY A 131 2.59 -0.21 12.12
CA GLY A 131 2.14 0.72 13.15
C GLY A 131 2.16 2.21 12.76
N GLY A 132 2.64 2.54 11.55
CA GLY A 132 2.52 3.87 10.96
C GLY A 132 3.08 5.01 11.82
N TRP A 133 2.43 6.17 11.72
CA TRP A 133 2.81 7.40 12.42
C TRP A 133 2.70 7.30 13.95
N GLU A 134 1.67 6.61 14.45
CA GLU A 134 1.40 6.48 15.88
C GLU A 134 2.50 5.66 16.55
N LYS A 135 2.90 4.53 15.95
CA LYS A 135 4.02 3.75 16.48
C LYS A 135 5.32 4.54 16.45
N TRP A 136 5.61 5.23 15.33
CA TRP A 136 6.81 6.06 15.19
C TRP A 136 6.95 7.10 16.29
N THR A 137 5.87 7.86 16.55
CA THR A 137 5.86 8.91 17.56
C THR A 137 5.85 8.36 18.99
N SER A 138 5.13 7.26 19.25
CA SER A 138 5.14 6.60 20.56
C SER A 138 6.53 6.11 20.98
N GLU A 139 7.34 5.68 20.00
CA GLU A 139 8.72 5.25 20.21
C GLU A 139 9.72 6.42 20.30
N ARG A 140 9.24 7.67 20.25
CA ARG A 140 10.03 8.90 20.32
C ARG A 140 11.13 8.97 19.26
N LEU A 141 10.84 8.44 18.07
CA LEU A 141 11.77 8.49 16.93
C LEU A 141 11.81 9.89 16.31
N PRO A 142 12.89 10.24 15.58
CA PRO A 142 13.07 11.59 15.03
C PRO A 142 11.91 12.05 14.15
N VAL A 143 11.50 13.31 14.32
CA VAL A 143 10.48 13.99 13.52
C VAL A 143 11.06 15.33 13.06
N THR A 144 10.69 15.77 11.86
CA THR A 144 11.12 17.05 11.30
C THR A 144 9.95 17.82 10.69
N GLN A 145 10.15 19.11 10.48
CA GLN A 145 9.32 19.96 9.62
C GLN A 145 10.04 20.37 8.34
N GLU A 146 11.32 19.97 8.19
CA GLU A 146 12.13 20.26 7.01
C GLU A 146 11.71 19.41 5.81
N PHE A 147 11.44 20.08 4.69
CA PHE A 147 11.09 19.39 3.45
C PHE A 147 12.34 18.85 2.75
N PRO A 148 12.28 17.63 2.17
CA PRO A 148 13.40 17.08 1.43
C PRO A 148 13.64 17.86 0.12
N SER A 149 14.91 17.99 -0.26
CA SER A 149 15.27 18.48 -1.60
C SER A 149 15.07 17.36 -2.63
N LEU A 150 14.16 17.58 -3.58
CA LEU A 150 13.79 16.60 -4.59
C LEU A 150 14.34 17.01 -5.96
N SER A 151 14.92 16.04 -6.67
CA SER A 151 15.24 16.17 -8.09
C SER A 151 14.40 15.15 -8.88
N PRO A 152 13.75 15.55 -9.98
CA PRO A 152 12.99 14.61 -10.81
C PRO A 152 13.82 13.39 -11.19
N LYS A 153 13.19 12.22 -11.18
CA LYS A 153 13.78 10.95 -11.61
C LYS A 153 12.90 10.29 -12.66
N LYS A 154 13.48 9.33 -13.38
CA LYS A 154 12.73 8.52 -14.33
C LYS A 154 12.16 7.30 -13.62
N PHE A 155 10.85 7.16 -13.68
CA PHE A 155 10.11 5.97 -13.29
C PHE A 155 9.38 5.42 -14.52
N PHE A 156 9.51 4.13 -14.78
CA PHE A 156 8.84 3.44 -15.90
C PHE A 156 7.99 2.31 -15.36
N GLY A 157 6.68 2.40 -15.56
CA GLY A 157 5.74 1.38 -15.12
C GLY A 157 5.64 0.22 -16.10
N LYS A 158 5.59 -1.00 -15.58
CA LYS A 158 5.18 -2.18 -16.32
C LYS A 158 3.90 -2.72 -15.69
N VAL A 159 2.78 -2.58 -16.39
CA VAL A 159 1.48 -3.00 -15.90
C VAL A 159 1.45 -4.52 -15.67
N ILE A 160 1.12 -4.93 -14.44
CA ILE A 160 0.92 -6.32 -14.03
C ILE A 160 -0.59 -6.55 -13.88
N GLN A 161 -1.17 -7.25 -14.85
CA GLN A 161 -2.62 -7.45 -14.92
C GLN A 161 -3.15 -8.35 -13.80
N GLU A 162 -2.29 -9.23 -13.27
CA GLU A 162 -2.60 -10.16 -12.20
C GLU A 162 -2.74 -9.50 -10.82
N THR A 163 -2.53 -8.18 -10.71
CA THR A 163 -2.82 -7.42 -9.48
C THR A 163 -4.24 -6.85 -9.46
N LEU A 164 -4.92 -6.82 -10.63
CA LEU A 164 -6.23 -6.20 -10.83
C LEU A 164 -7.27 -7.27 -11.20
N ALA A 165 -8.43 -7.21 -10.56
CA ALA A 165 -9.64 -7.87 -11.02
C ALA A 165 -10.53 -6.82 -11.66
N GLU A 166 -10.66 -6.82 -12.99
CA GLU A 166 -11.65 -5.97 -13.66
C GLU A 166 -13.05 -6.55 -13.50
N LYS A 167 -14.09 -5.70 -13.49
CA LYS A 167 -15.49 -6.13 -13.35
C LYS A 167 -15.86 -7.24 -14.35
N LYS A 168 -15.55 -7.03 -15.64
CA LYS A 168 -15.84 -8.01 -16.69
C LYS A 168 -15.16 -9.36 -16.42
N TRP A 169 -13.90 -9.33 -16.01
CA TRP A 169 -13.15 -10.52 -15.66
C TRP A 169 -13.73 -11.23 -14.43
N LEU A 170 -14.11 -10.47 -13.39
CA LEU A 170 -14.73 -10.96 -12.16
C LEU A 170 -16.07 -11.67 -12.41
N LEU A 171 -16.88 -11.17 -13.34
CA LEU A 171 -18.17 -11.80 -13.69
C LEU A 171 -18.01 -13.25 -14.18
N HIS A 172 -16.94 -13.56 -14.91
CA HIS A 172 -16.63 -14.91 -15.35
C HIS A 172 -16.08 -15.82 -14.23
N ARG A 173 -15.77 -15.26 -13.06
CA ARG A 173 -15.19 -15.96 -11.91
C ARG A 173 -16.16 -16.20 -10.76
N LEU A 174 -17.32 -15.54 -10.74
CA LEU A 174 -18.31 -15.63 -9.66
C LEU A 174 -18.72 -17.06 -9.29
N ARG A 175 -18.74 -17.99 -10.26
CA ARG A 175 -19.16 -19.39 -10.05
C ARG A 175 -17.99 -20.37 -9.99
N ALA A 176 -16.75 -19.88 -10.02
CA ALA A 176 -15.59 -20.75 -9.97
C ALA A 176 -15.41 -21.30 -8.55
N LYS A 177 -15.33 -22.64 -8.43
CA LYS A 177 -15.23 -23.32 -7.13
C LYS A 177 -13.97 -22.99 -6.33
N ASN A 178 -12.91 -22.53 -7.01
CA ASN A 178 -11.62 -22.22 -6.39
C ASN A 178 -11.33 -20.72 -6.29
N VAL A 179 -12.39 -19.90 -6.28
CA VAL A 179 -12.30 -18.44 -6.10
C VAL A 179 -12.95 -18.07 -4.77
N VAL A 180 -12.31 -17.17 -4.03
CA VAL A 180 -12.90 -16.52 -2.86
C VAL A 180 -12.92 -15.02 -3.09
N ILE A 181 -14.07 -14.40 -2.82
CA ILE A 181 -14.23 -12.96 -2.87
C ILE A 181 -14.35 -12.46 -1.43
N LEU A 182 -13.48 -11.55 -1.01
CA LEU A 182 -13.28 -11.21 0.40
C LEU A 182 -13.36 -9.70 0.66
N ASP A 183 -14.09 -9.34 1.71
CA ASP A 183 -14.15 -8.00 2.31
C ASP A 183 -14.04 -8.16 3.84
N ALA A 184 -12.82 -8.21 4.36
CA ALA A 184 -12.54 -8.57 5.76
C ALA A 184 -11.27 -7.90 6.34
N TRP A 185 -10.99 -6.66 5.93
CA TRP A 185 -9.69 -6.02 6.20
C TRP A 185 -9.44 -5.71 7.69
N GLU A 186 -10.47 -5.39 8.49
CA GLU A 186 -10.29 -4.94 9.89
C GLU A 186 -9.75 -6.03 10.81
N THR A 187 -10.00 -7.31 10.47
CA THR A 187 -9.62 -8.47 11.29
C THR A 187 -8.13 -8.77 11.28
N THR A 188 -7.37 -8.17 10.34
CA THR A 188 -5.95 -8.50 10.14
C THR A 188 -4.99 -7.65 10.99
N LEU A 189 -5.53 -6.72 11.77
CA LEU A 189 -4.79 -5.80 12.62
C LEU A 189 -5.11 -6.09 14.10
N GLU A 190 -4.21 -5.71 14.99
CA GLU A 190 -4.41 -5.76 16.44
C GLU A 190 -3.89 -4.49 17.13
N GLY A 191 -4.36 -4.27 18.36
CA GLY A 191 -4.17 -3.02 19.09
C GLY A 191 -5.36 -2.08 18.95
N GLU A 192 -5.44 -1.11 19.87
CA GLU A 192 -6.50 -0.10 19.90
C GLU A 192 -5.99 1.23 19.34
N GLU A 193 -5.12 1.93 20.08
CA GLU A 193 -4.56 3.21 19.66
C GLU A 193 -3.46 3.07 18.60
N ILE A 194 -2.58 2.09 18.77
CA ILE A 194 -1.51 1.75 17.83
C ILE A 194 -1.85 0.39 17.23
N ARG A 195 -2.32 0.42 15.99
CA ARG A 195 -2.68 -0.79 15.26
C ARG A 195 -1.52 -1.31 14.44
N VAL A 196 -1.17 -2.58 14.64
CA VAL A 196 -0.12 -3.28 13.88
C VAL A 196 -0.72 -4.51 13.21
N TRP A 197 -0.07 -5.01 12.15
CA TRP A 197 -0.46 -6.29 11.58
C TRP A 197 -0.31 -7.39 12.63
N LYS A 198 -1.32 -8.25 12.72
CA LYS A 198 -1.22 -9.50 13.47
C LYS A 198 -0.05 -10.33 12.95
N LYS A 199 0.48 -11.20 13.80
CA LYS A 199 1.51 -12.14 13.39
C LYS A 199 1.03 -13.00 12.24
N LYS A 200 1.98 -13.39 11.38
CA LYS A 200 1.69 -14.14 10.17
C LYS A 200 0.94 -15.44 10.48
N GLU A 201 1.32 -16.14 11.55
CA GLU A 201 0.74 -17.40 11.98
C GLU A 201 -0.73 -17.23 12.40
N ASP A 202 -1.04 -16.15 13.11
CA ASP A 202 -2.41 -15.82 13.54
C ASP A 202 -3.29 -15.45 12.34
N LEU A 203 -2.73 -14.72 11.37
CA LEU A 203 -3.41 -14.41 10.11
C LEU A 203 -3.67 -15.67 9.29
N GLU A 204 -2.68 -16.56 9.15
CA GLU A 204 -2.83 -17.82 8.43
C GLU A 204 -3.91 -18.70 9.07
N LYS A 205 -3.94 -18.76 10.41
CA LYS A 205 -4.99 -19.46 11.16
C LYS A 205 -6.38 -18.87 10.88
N LEU A 206 -6.55 -17.56 11.08
CA LEU A 206 -7.82 -16.84 10.86
C LEU A 206 -8.39 -17.05 9.44
N LEU A 207 -7.50 -16.98 8.43
CA LEU A 207 -7.87 -17.20 7.04
C LEU A 207 -8.28 -18.66 6.79
N SER A 208 -7.52 -19.62 7.31
CA SER A 208 -7.81 -21.05 7.13
C SER A 208 -9.13 -21.47 7.77
N GLU A 209 -9.46 -20.95 8.96
CA GLU A 209 -10.73 -21.19 9.66
C GLU A 209 -11.94 -20.63 8.89
N SER A 210 -11.71 -19.60 8.08
CA SER A 210 -12.70 -19.02 7.16
C SER A 210 -12.71 -19.69 5.77
N GLY A 211 -11.97 -20.79 5.59
CA GLY A 211 -11.84 -21.49 4.32
C GLY A 211 -11.05 -20.74 3.25
N VAL A 212 -10.26 -19.73 3.62
CA VAL A 212 -9.39 -18.97 2.71
C VAL A 212 -7.99 -19.57 2.74
N THR A 213 -7.63 -20.32 1.70
CA THR A 213 -6.38 -21.09 1.61
C THR A 213 -5.55 -20.70 0.37
N LYS A 214 -4.24 -20.95 0.40
CA LYS A 214 -3.27 -20.47 -0.62
C LYS A 214 -3.44 -21.09 -2.02
N ASP A 215 -4.17 -22.19 -2.13
CA ASP A 215 -4.53 -22.83 -3.39
C ASP A 215 -5.68 -22.11 -4.12
N LYS A 216 -6.38 -21.18 -3.45
CA LYS A 216 -7.49 -20.43 -4.01
C LYS A 216 -7.02 -19.16 -4.72
N GLU A 217 -7.79 -18.75 -5.73
CA GLU A 217 -7.71 -17.39 -6.27
C GLU A 217 -8.53 -16.45 -5.38
N VAL A 218 -7.87 -15.47 -4.75
CA VAL A 218 -8.51 -14.54 -3.82
C VAL A 218 -8.70 -13.17 -4.48
N ILE A 219 -9.94 -12.69 -4.48
CA ILE A 219 -10.31 -11.39 -5.02
C ILE A 219 -10.78 -10.53 -3.86
N VAL A 220 -10.07 -9.44 -3.58
CA VAL A 220 -10.43 -8.54 -2.48
C VAL A 220 -11.18 -7.33 -2.99
N TYR A 221 -12.19 -6.90 -2.25
CA TYR A 221 -12.98 -5.70 -2.54
C TYR A 221 -13.36 -4.98 -1.23
N SER A 222 -13.97 -3.81 -1.35
CA SER A 222 -14.47 -3.00 -0.23
C SER A 222 -15.60 -2.08 -0.74
N ARG A 223 -15.80 -0.90 -0.14
CA ARG A 223 -16.73 0.10 -0.68
C ARG A 223 -16.21 0.76 -1.97
N ALA A 224 -14.98 1.27 -1.95
CA ALA A 224 -14.38 2.05 -3.05
C ALA A 224 -12.95 1.61 -3.40
N GLY A 225 -12.56 0.37 -3.01
CA GLY A 225 -11.29 -0.25 -3.34
C GLY A 225 -10.13 0.14 -2.42
N LYS A 226 -10.32 1.14 -1.57
CA LYS A 226 -9.28 1.68 -0.70
C LYS A 226 -8.88 0.67 0.39
N GLU A 227 -9.82 0.25 1.22
CA GLU A 227 -9.61 -0.72 2.29
C GLU A 227 -9.20 -2.09 1.74
N ALA A 228 -9.68 -2.45 0.55
CA ALA A 228 -9.27 -3.68 -0.15
C ALA A 228 -7.77 -3.74 -0.41
N SER A 229 -7.08 -2.59 -0.57
CA SER A 229 -5.62 -2.57 -0.76
C SER A 229 -4.85 -3.05 0.47
N HIS A 230 -5.38 -2.83 1.67
CA HIS A 230 -4.81 -3.33 2.91
C HIS A 230 -4.89 -4.85 2.96
N LEU A 231 -6.05 -5.41 2.64
CA LEU A 231 -6.25 -6.85 2.59
C LEU A 231 -5.44 -7.50 1.47
N TYR A 232 -5.33 -6.85 0.30
CA TYR A 232 -4.45 -7.26 -0.79
C TYR A 232 -3.00 -7.39 -0.32
N PHE A 233 -2.47 -6.34 0.31
CA PHE A 233 -1.09 -6.33 0.81
C PHE A 233 -0.87 -7.41 1.86
N THR A 234 -1.83 -7.56 2.78
CA THR A 234 -1.81 -8.59 3.83
C THR A 234 -1.73 -9.98 3.22
N LEU A 235 -2.67 -10.33 2.34
CA LEU A 235 -2.72 -11.65 1.73
C LEU A 235 -1.49 -11.95 0.87
N LYS A 236 -1.12 -11.03 -0.02
CA LYS A 236 -0.06 -11.27 -1.00
C LYS A 236 1.34 -11.22 -0.38
N TYR A 237 1.58 -10.27 0.52
CA TYR A 237 2.93 -9.95 0.98
C TYR A 237 3.19 -10.26 2.45
N VAL A 238 2.17 -10.29 3.32
CA VAL A 238 2.36 -10.71 4.72
C VAL A 238 2.24 -12.23 4.84
N VAL A 239 1.12 -12.81 4.37
CA VAL A 239 0.86 -14.27 4.47
C VAL A 239 1.23 -15.08 3.22
N ARG A 240 1.62 -14.42 2.12
CA ARG A 240 2.16 -15.06 0.89
C ARG A 240 1.17 -15.94 0.13
N PHE A 241 -0.05 -15.44 -0.05
CA PHE A 241 -0.97 -16.02 -1.02
C PHE A 241 -0.47 -15.70 -2.44
N PRO A 242 -0.34 -16.72 -3.31
CA PRO A 242 0.23 -16.52 -4.65
C PRO A 242 -0.74 -15.81 -5.60
N ASN A 243 -2.05 -16.00 -5.42
CA ASN A 243 -3.09 -15.57 -6.35
C ASN A 243 -4.04 -14.59 -5.67
N VAL A 244 -3.64 -13.33 -5.57
CA VAL A 244 -4.46 -12.25 -4.99
C VAL A 244 -4.63 -11.14 -6.01
N ARG A 245 -5.88 -10.71 -6.26
CA ARG A 245 -6.24 -9.59 -7.12
C ARG A 245 -7.12 -8.60 -6.36
N LEU A 246 -6.96 -7.31 -6.63
CA LEU A 246 -7.78 -6.25 -6.07
C LEU A 246 -8.88 -5.89 -7.08
N TYR A 247 -10.16 -6.00 -6.70
CA TYR A 247 -11.26 -5.43 -7.48
C TYR A 247 -11.44 -3.95 -7.12
N ARG A 248 -10.72 -3.09 -7.86
CA ARG A 248 -10.56 -1.66 -7.52
C ARG A 248 -11.86 -0.88 -7.53
N GLY A 249 -12.72 -1.16 -8.51
CA GLY A 249 -14.05 -0.55 -8.61
C GLY A 249 -14.93 -0.87 -7.40
N SER A 250 -14.75 -2.05 -6.82
CA SER A 250 -15.37 -2.44 -5.55
C SER A 250 -16.90 -2.26 -5.58
N TRP A 251 -17.54 -2.05 -4.44
CA TRP A 251 -18.99 -1.95 -4.37
C TRP A 251 -19.58 -0.79 -5.18
N VAL A 252 -18.93 0.37 -5.22
CA VAL A 252 -19.41 1.53 -6.00
C VAL A 252 -19.54 1.17 -7.49
N ASP A 253 -18.54 0.48 -8.04
CA ASP A 253 -18.57 0.04 -9.43
C ASP A 253 -19.56 -1.12 -9.63
N TRP A 254 -19.62 -2.08 -8.71
CA TRP A 254 -20.55 -3.21 -8.80
C TRP A 254 -22.01 -2.76 -8.77
N SER A 255 -22.37 -1.93 -7.81
CA SER A 255 -23.74 -1.45 -7.58
C SER A 255 -24.24 -0.44 -8.62
N ALA A 256 -23.35 0.15 -9.41
CA ALA A 256 -23.72 1.01 -10.53
C ALA A 256 -24.44 0.24 -11.66
N ASP A 257 -24.19 -1.07 -11.78
CA ASP A 257 -24.91 -1.94 -12.70
C ASP A 257 -25.96 -2.78 -11.94
N ARG A 258 -27.22 -2.36 -12.05
CA ARG A 258 -28.35 -2.99 -11.37
C ARG A 258 -28.70 -4.39 -11.90
N THR A 259 -28.09 -4.83 -13.00
CA THR A 259 -28.29 -6.18 -13.55
C THR A 259 -27.40 -7.23 -12.89
N LEU A 260 -26.37 -6.80 -12.16
CA LEU A 260 -25.42 -7.70 -11.53
C LEU A 260 -25.99 -8.39 -10.29
N PRO A 261 -25.56 -9.63 -10.01
CA PRO A 261 -26.04 -10.35 -8.85
C PRO A 261 -25.56 -9.66 -7.57
N ILE A 262 -26.48 -9.53 -6.63
CA ILE A 262 -26.23 -9.11 -5.25
C ILE A 262 -26.82 -10.18 -4.35
N LYS A 263 -26.02 -10.71 -3.43
CA LYS A 263 -26.49 -11.56 -2.35
C LYS A 263 -26.57 -10.71 -1.08
N ILE A 264 -27.72 -10.70 -0.42
CA ILE A 264 -27.95 -9.99 0.84
C ILE A 264 -28.05 -11.04 1.94
N GLY A 265 -27.31 -10.85 3.04
CA GLY A 265 -27.31 -11.76 4.20
C GLY A 265 -25.93 -12.39 4.48
N MET A 266 -25.81 -13.08 5.62
CA MET A 266 -24.57 -13.72 6.10
C MET A 266 -24.37 -15.16 5.56
N ASP A 267 -25.25 -15.64 4.69
CA ASP A 267 -25.18 -17.02 4.19
C ASP A 267 -24.13 -17.08 3.05
N PRO A 268 -23.09 -17.95 3.13
CA PRO A 268 -22.01 -18.02 2.15
C PRO A 268 -22.50 -18.30 0.72
#